data_AF-A0A954M4Q4-F1
#
_entry.id   AF-A0A954M4Q4-F1
#
_cell.length_a   1.000
_cell.length_b   1.000
_cell.length_c   1.000
_cell.angle_alpha   90.00
_cell.angle_beta   90.00
_cell.angle_gamma   90.00
#
_symmetry.space_group_name_H-M   'P 1'
#
loop_
_entity.id
_entity.type
_entity.pdbx_description
1 polymer ?
#
loop_
_entity_poly.entity_id
_entity_poly.type
_entity_poly.pdbx_seq_one_letter_code
_entity_poly.pdbx_strand_id
1 'polypeptide(L)'
;MRCLAFSLALLCSSTVLIAADDVGPVYTDPAMVDADYALQGEYRGYQRPQVSARSSTPIGLQVIALGEGKFAATKYYGGLPGQGWYGGQRYELQGERSGDLLRLSGGQYDMEILDGRGRVLAKDGRESGYLERVERVSPTMGAPAPQGAIVLFDGKNADLFKDAKLTDDGLLLAGTETVHPYADFRLHAEFRIPYKPMARGQGRGNSGFYLQSR
;
A
#
# COMPACT_ATOMS: atom_id res chain seq x y z
N MET A 1 -46.25 51.30 -7.58
CA MET A 1 -46.01 49.91 -8.07
C MET A 1 -44.73 49.41 -7.39
N ARG A 2 -44.85 48.43 -6.51
CA ARG A 2 -43.73 47.93 -5.68
C ARG A 2 -43.02 46.80 -6.44
N CYS A 3 -41.73 46.97 -6.71
CA CYS A 3 -40.84 45.99 -7.33
C CYS A 3 -40.50 44.89 -6.32
N LEU A 4 -40.81 43.63 -6.62
CA LEU A 4 -40.35 42.46 -5.88
C LEU A 4 -39.00 42.02 -6.48
N ALA A 5 -37.92 42.11 -5.71
CA ALA A 5 -36.64 41.50 -6.06
C ALA A 5 -36.62 40.06 -5.52
N PHE A 6 -36.50 39.08 -6.43
CA PHE A 6 -36.28 37.68 -6.09
C PHE A 6 -34.78 37.45 -5.88
N SER A 7 -34.35 37.24 -4.63
CA SER A 7 -32.99 36.82 -4.31
C SER A 7 -32.88 35.30 -4.48
N LEU A 8 -32.15 34.87 -5.51
CA LEU A 8 -31.81 33.47 -5.74
C LEU A 8 -30.59 33.12 -4.87
N ALA A 9 -30.81 32.40 -3.76
CA ALA A 9 -29.73 31.89 -2.94
C ALA A 9 -29.08 30.67 -3.62
N LEU A 10 -27.86 30.83 -4.11
CA LEU A 10 -27.02 29.73 -4.58
C LEU A 10 -26.47 28.96 -3.36
N LEU A 11 -27.06 27.81 -3.04
CA LEU A 11 -26.52 26.87 -2.07
C LEU A 11 -25.36 26.10 -2.70
N CYS A 12 -24.14 26.63 -2.55
CA CYS A 12 -22.91 25.85 -2.75
C CYS A 12 -22.85 24.76 -1.68
N SER A 13 -23.22 23.54 -2.06
CA SER A 13 -22.99 22.36 -1.23
C SER A 13 -21.50 22.02 -1.31
N SER A 14 -20.72 22.57 -0.39
CA SER A 14 -19.38 22.08 -0.10
C SER A 14 -19.51 20.68 0.49
N THR A 15 -19.16 19.65 -0.29
CA THR A 15 -18.92 18.32 0.25
C THR A 15 -17.74 18.42 1.21
N VAL A 16 -18.05 18.46 2.50
CA VAL A 16 -17.05 18.25 3.55
C VAL A 16 -16.55 16.81 3.38
N LEU A 17 -15.33 16.65 2.87
CA LEU A 17 -14.58 15.41 3.04
C LEU A 17 -14.34 15.25 4.54
N ILE A 18 -15.22 14.51 5.21
CA ILE A 18 -14.94 14.00 6.54
C ILE A 18 -13.77 13.02 6.37
N ALA A 19 -12.61 13.40 6.91
CA ALA A 19 -11.53 12.46 7.16
C ALA A 19 -12.09 11.40 8.12
N ALA A 20 -12.33 10.20 7.60
CA ALA A 20 -12.74 9.06 8.40
C ALA A 20 -11.50 8.52 9.14
N ASP A 21 -11.10 9.23 10.19
CA ASP A 21 -10.20 8.69 11.19
C ASP A 21 -10.97 7.61 11.98
N ASP A 22 -10.42 6.40 12.00
CA ASP A 22 -10.89 5.20 12.72
C ASP A 22 -12.06 4.40 12.13
N VAL A 23 -11.94 4.03 10.84
CA VAL A 23 -12.69 2.88 10.32
C VAL A 23 -11.89 1.61 10.56
N GLY A 24 -12.15 0.93 11.69
CA GLY A 24 -11.73 -0.45 11.94
C GLY A 24 -10.39 -0.64 12.67
N PRO A 25 -9.95 -1.91 12.82
CA PRO A 25 -8.76 -2.26 13.61
C PRO A 25 -7.46 -1.74 12.98
N VAL A 26 -6.50 -1.43 13.86
CA VAL A 26 -5.14 -1.02 13.51
C VAL A 26 -4.16 -2.04 14.05
N TYR A 27 -3.39 -2.66 13.16
CA TYR A 27 -2.42 -3.68 13.55
C TYR A 27 -1.00 -3.17 13.37
N THR A 28 -0.27 -3.09 14.49
CA THR A 28 1.16 -2.75 14.57
C THR A 28 2.02 -3.96 14.89
N ASP A 29 1.45 -5.17 14.95
CA ASP A 29 2.16 -6.44 15.11
C ASP A 29 1.66 -7.41 14.02
N PRO A 30 2.53 -7.96 13.14
CA PRO A 30 2.12 -8.91 12.13
C PRO A 30 1.58 -10.23 12.70
N ALA A 31 1.87 -10.56 13.96
CA ALA A 31 1.31 -11.73 14.63
C ALA A 31 -0.17 -11.56 15.00
N MET A 32 -0.67 -10.32 15.03
CA MET A 32 -2.03 -9.97 15.46
C MET A 32 -2.98 -9.67 14.30
N VAL A 33 -2.51 -9.79 13.05
CA VAL A 33 -3.29 -9.47 11.85
C VAL A 33 -4.34 -10.54 11.53
N ASP A 34 -5.34 -10.14 10.76
CA ASP A 34 -6.34 -11.06 10.23
C ASP A 34 -5.81 -11.91 9.05
N ALA A 35 -6.65 -12.86 8.59
CA ALA A 35 -6.31 -13.76 7.48
C ALA A 35 -6.16 -13.05 6.12
N ASP A 36 -6.67 -11.82 5.96
CA ASP A 36 -6.55 -11.09 4.70
C ASP A 36 -5.11 -10.60 4.48
N TYR A 37 -4.36 -10.38 5.57
CA TYR A 37 -2.98 -9.91 5.54
C TYR A 37 -2.04 -10.81 4.74
N ALA A 38 -2.23 -12.13 4.80
CA ALA A 38 -1.39 -13.09 4.07
C ALA A 38 -1.59 -13.03 2.55
N LEU A 39 -2.72 -12.50 2.08
CA LEU A 39 -3.12 -12.49 0.67
C LEU A 39 -2.88 -11.14 -0.01
N GLN A 40 -2.80 -10.04 0.74
CA GLN A 40 -2.33 -8.77 0.19
C GLN A 40 -0.82 -8.79 -0.09
N GLY A 41 -0.36 -7.86 -0.90
CA GLY A 41 1.04 -7.70 -1.26
C GLY A 41 1.24 -7.66 -2.76
N GLU A 42 2.47 -7.94 -3.18
CA GLU A 42 2.86 -7.90 -4.58
C GLU A 42 3.10 -9.31 -5.10
N TYR A 43 2.70 -9.53 -6.34
CA TYR A 43 2.90 -10.78 -7.05
C TYR A 43 3.46 -10.52 -8.44
N ARG A 44 4.27 -11.44 -8.95
CA ARG A 44 4.87 -11.35 -10.27
C ARG A 44 4.88 -12.70 -10.96
N GLY A 45 4.77 -12.71 -12.27
CA GLY A 45 4.78 -13.93 -13.05
C GLY A 45 4.54 -13.65 -14.52
N TYR A 46 3.90 -14.58 -15.21
CA TYR A 46 3.75 -14.55 -16.66
C TYR A 46 2.33 -14.89 -17.09
N GLN A 47 1.85 -14.21 -18.12
CA GLN A 47 0.53 -14.41 -18.69
C GLN A 47 0.61 -14.52 -20.22
N ARG A 48 -0.08 -15.50 -20.77
CA ARG A 48 -0.32 -15.64 -22.21
C ARG A 48 -1.45 -14.69 -22.65
N PRO A 49 -1.35 -14.05 -23.83
CA PRO A 49 -2.40 -13.19 -24.39
C PRO A 49 -3.63 -13.97 -24.85
N GLN A 50 -3.46 -15.25 -25.17
CA GLN A 50 -4.52 -16.24 -25.35
C GLN A 50 -4.02 -17.57 -24.79
N VAL A 51 -4.93 -18.43 -24.32
CA VAL A 51 -4.58 -19.72 -23.71
C VAL A 51 -3.74 -20.62 -24.64
N SER A 52 -3.98 -20.56 -25.95
CA SER A 52 -3.24 -21.33 -26.97
C SER A 52 -1.92 -20.69 -27.41
N ALA A 53 -1.60 -19.48 -26.96
CA ALA A 53 -0.40 -18.78 -27.37
C ALA A 53 0.86 -19.51 -26.85
N ARG A 54 1.90 -19.54 -27.67
CA ARG A 54 3.20 -20.12 -27.31
C ARG A 54 4.11 -19.14 -26.57
N SER A 55 3.78 -17.85 -26.59
CA SER A 55 4.50 -16.80 -25.88
C SER A 55 3.71 -16.34 -24.65
N SER A 56 4.45 -15.90 -23.64
CA SER A 56 3.91 -15.25 -22.45
C SER A 56 4.60 -13.91 -22.23
N THR A 57 3.90 -13.02 -21.55
CA THR A 57 4.39 -11.68 -21.19
C THR A 57 4.49 -11.60 -19.68
N PRO A 58 5.56 -10.99 -19.13
CA PRO A 58 5.64 -10.75 -17.69
C PRO A 58 4.48 -9.86 -17.23
N ILE A 59 3.94 -10.16 -16.07
CA ILE A 59 2.93 -9.35 -15.40
C ILE A 59 3.28 -9.14 -13.93
N GLY A 60 2.85 -8.01 -13.38
CA GLY A 60 2.83 -7.75 -11.95
C GLY A 60 1.39 -7.56 -11.47
N LEU A 61 1.15 -7.85 -10.20
CA LEU A 61 -0.13 -7.65 -9.53
C LEU A 61 0.12 -7.06 -8.14
N GLN A 62 -0.53 -5.95 -7.81
CA GLN A 62 -0.59 -5.42 -6.45
C GLN A 62 -1.98 -5.71 -5.88
N VAL A 63 -2.04 -6.46 -4.78
CA VAL A 63 -3.28 -6.86 -4.10
C VAL A 63 -3.37 -6.12 -2.77
N ILE A 64 -4.53 -5.51 -2.52
CA ILE A 64 -4.78 -4.65 -1.38
C ILE A 64 -5.98 -5.20 -0.62
N ALA A 65 -5.78 -5.61 0.63
CA ALA A 65 -6.89 -5.98 1.52
C ALA A 65 -7.75 -4.75 1.83
N LEU A 66 -9.06 -4.91 1.75
CA LEU A 66 -10.06 -3.88 2.04
C LEU A 66 -10.80 -4.15 3.36
N GLY A 67 -10.46 -5.25 4.03
CA GLY A 67 -11.11 -5.76 5.24
C GLY A 67 -12.28 -6.69 4.91
N GLU A 68 -12.64 -7.52 5.89
CA GLU A 68 -13.80 -8.42 5.81
C GLU A 68 -13.76 -9.35 4.59
N GLY A 69 -12.58 -9.82 4.19
CA GLY A 69 -12.40 -10.71 3.05
C GLY A 69 -12.54 -10.01 1.69
N LYS A 70 -12.66 -8.68 1.64
CA LYS A 70 -12.73 -7.91 0.39
C LYS A 70 -11.36 -7.41 -0.03
N PHE A 71 -11.13 -7.32 -1.34
CA PHE A 71 -9.85 -6.94 -1.92
C PHE A 71 -10.04 -6.06 -3.16
N ALA A 72 -9.07 -5.19 -3.41
CA ALA A 72 -8.83 -4.60 -4.71
C ALA A 72 -7.47 -5.08 -5.21
N ALA A 73 -7.30 -5.21 -6.52
CA ALA A 73 -5.99 -5.47 -7.09
C ALA A 73 -5.79 -4.73 -8.41
N THR A 74 -4.54 -4.37 -8.67
CA THR A 74 -4.14 -3.71 -9.91
C THR A 74 -3.11 -4.58 -10.61
N LYS A 75 -3.40 -4.96 -11.86
CA LYS A 75 -2.50 -5.71 -12.74
C LYS A 75 -1.76 -4.79 -13.70
N TYR A 76 -0.51 -5.14 -13.96
CA TYR A 76 0.43 -4.43 -14.83
C TYR A 76 1.04 -5.40 -15.84
N TYR A 77 1.01 -5.06 -17.14
CA TYR A 77 1.80 -5.77 -18.15
C TYR A 77 3.24 -5.23 -18.17
N GLY A 78 4.22 -6.13 -18.23
CA GLY A 78 5.65 -5.79 -18.16
C GLY A 78 6.29 -6.11 -16.80
N GLY A 79 5.49 -6.23 -15.74
CA GLY A 79 5.97 -6.49 -14.38
C GLY A 79 5.39 -5.49 -13.39
N LEU A 80 5.90 -5.49 -12.16
CA LEU A 80 5.49 -4.55 -11.12
C LEU A 80 6.03 -3.14 -11.39
N PRO A 81 5.43 -2.08 -10.82
CA PRO A 81 5.98 -0.73 -10.91
C PRO A 81 7.45 -0.67 -10.49
N GLY A 82 8.30 -0.06 -11.33
CA GLY A 82 9.75 0.03 -11.11
C GLY A 82 10.54 -1.25 -11.41
N GLN A 83 9.85 -2.35 -11.73
CA GLN A 83 10.45 -3.66 -12.08
C GLN A 83 9.80 -4.23 -13.34
N GLY A 84 9.97 -3.49 -14.44
CA GLY A 84 9.48 -3.85 -15.78
C GLY A 84 8.28 -3.03 -16.25
N TRP A 85 7.44 -2.52 -15.35
CA TRP A 85 6.41 -1.53 -15.69
C TRP A 85 6.86 -0.11 -15.32
N TYR A 86 6.77 0.80 -16.29
CA TYR A 86 7.24 2.19 -16.17
C TYR A 86 6.22 3.23 -16.68
N GLY A 87 4.91 2.95 -16.56
CA GLY A 87 3.85 3.93 -16.89
C GLY A 87 2.88 3.56 -18.00
N GLY A 88 2.42 2.30 -18.07
CA GLY A 88 1.40 1.84 -19.02
C GLY A 88 -0.04 1.81 -18.49
N GLN A 89 -0.92 1.10 -19.19
CA GLN A 89 -2.28 0.86 -18.71
C GLN A 89 -2.27 0.03 -17.42
N ARG A 90 -3.24 0.31 -16.55
CA ARG A 90 -3.55 -0.45 -15.33
C ARG A 90 -4.85 -1.20 -15.54
N TYR A 91 -4.94 -2.40 -15.00
CA TYR A 91 -6.15 -3.22 -15.06
C TYR A 91 -6.59 -3.51 -13.64
N GLU A 92 -7.74 -2.96 -13.26
CA GLU A 92 -8.29 -3.14 -11.92
C GLU A 92 -9.09 -4.44 -11.83
N LEU A 93 -9.00 -5.08 -10.67
CA LEU A 93 -9.73 -6.27 -10.29
C LEU A 93 -10.34 -6.04 -8.90
N GLN A 94 -11.49 -6.65 -8.66
CA GLN A 94 -12.12 -6.70 -7.35
C GLN A 94 -12.06 -8.14 -6.83
N GLY A 95 -11.87 -8.32 -5.54
CA GLY A 95 -11.72 -9.67 -4.99
C GLY A 95 -12.48 -9.93 -3.72
N GLU A 96 -12.77 -11.21 -3.54
CA GLU A 96 -13.38 -11.75 -2.35
C GLU A 96 -12.70 -13.06 -1.96
N ARG A 97 -12.48 -13.23 -0.66
CA ARG A 97 -11.89 -14.42 -0.08
C ARG A 97 -12.96 -15.40 0.38
N SER A 98 -12.72 -16.69 0.12
CA SER A 98 -13.47 -17.80 0.68
C SER A 98 -12.49 -18.80 1.29
N GLY A 99 -12.48 -18.89 2.62
CA GLY A 99 -11.41 -19.61 3.33
C GLY A 99 -10.05 -18.98 3.04
N ASP A 100 -9.10 -19.75 2.54
CA ASP A 100 -7.76 -19.25 2.20
C ASP A 100 -7.62 -18.83 0.73
N LEU A 101 -8.66 -19.08 -0.08
CA LEU A 101 -8.66 -18.77 -1.51
C LEU A 101 -9.20 -17.36 -1.76
N LEU A 102 -8.37 -16.49 -2.31
CA LEU A 102 -8.79 -15.20 -2.84
C LEU A 102 -9.13 -15.33 -4.32
N ARG A 103 -10.36 -14.95 -4.70
CA ARG A 103 -10.75 -14.79 -6.10
C ARG A 103 -10.77 -13.32 -6.47
N LEU A 104 -10.12 -12.96 -7.57
CA LEU A 104 -10.08 -11.62 -8.14
C LEU A 104 -10.75 -11.64 -9.51
N SER A 105 -11.79 -10.84 -9.68
CA SER A 105 -12.52 -10.69 -10.92
C SER A 105 -12.06 -9.45 -11.69
N GLY A 106 -11.63 -9.65 -12.93
CA GLY A 106 -11.23 -8.59 -13.85
C GLY A 106 -12.05 -8.58 -15.14
N GLY A 107 -11.72 -7.69 -16.07
CA GLY A 107 -12.42 -7.58 -17.35
C GLY A 107 -12.25 -8.82 -18.24
N GLN A 108 -11.02 -9.11 -18.65
CA GLN A 108 -10.71 -10.26 -19.54
C GLN A 108 -10.18 -11.49 -18.82
N TYR A 109 -9.65 -11.31 -17.62
CA TYR A 109 -9.01 -12.37 -16.86
C TYR A 109 -9.43 -12.26 -15.41
N ASP A 110 -9.63 -13.42 -14.80
CA ASP A 110 -9.79 -13.58 -13.36
C ASP A 110 -8.49 -14.14 -12.79
N MET A 111 -8.34 -14.05 -11.47
CA MET A 111 -7.20 -14.63 -10.79
C MET A 111 -7.63 -15.32 -9.50
N GLU A 112 -6.93 -16.38 -9.16
CA GLU A 112 -7.09 -17.08 -7.89
C GLU A 112 -5.75 -17.08 -7.16
N ILE A 113 -5.73 -16.63 -5.91
CA ILE A 113 -4.53 -16.61 -5.06
C ILE A 113 -4.76 -17.52 -3.86
N LEU A 114 -3.81 -18.43 -3.64
CA LEU A 114 -3.76 -19.33 -2.49
C LEU A 114 -2.29 -19.58 -2.15
N ASP A 115 -1.92 -19.46 -0.87
CA ASP A 115 -0.57 -19.79 -0.38
C ASP A 115 0.54 -19.10 -1.21
N GLY A 116 0.41 -17.77 -1.41
CA GLY A 116 1.38 -16.97 -2.15
C GLY A 116 1.45 -17.26 -3.66
N ARG A 117 0.63 -18.16 -4.18
CA ARG A 117 0.61 -18.55 -5.61
C ARG A 117 -0.68 -18.10 -6.25
N GLY A 118 -0.54 -17.41 -7.39
CA GLY A 118 -1.63 -16.91 -8.19
C GLY A 118 -1.77 -17.69 -9.50
N ARG A 119 -3.01 -17.99 -9.89
CA ARG A 119 -3.36 -18.51 -11.22
C ARG A 119 -4.09 -17.42 -11.98
N VAL A 120 -3.75 -17.22 -13.24
CA VAL A 120 -4.47 -16.30 -14.13
C VAL A 120 -5.39 -17.13 -15.02
N LEU A 121 -6.69 -16.84 -14.97
CA LEU A 121 -7.72 -17.58 -15.66
C LEU A 121 -8.35 -16.71 -16.75
N ALA A 122 -8.48 -17.25 -17.95
CA ALA A 122 -9.38 -16.67 -18.95
C ALA A 122 -10.84 -16.83 -18.48
N LYS A 123 -11.76 -16.06 -19.05
CA LYS A 123 -13.19 -16.09 -18.66
C LYS A 123 -13.89 -17.43 -18.89
N ASP A 124 -13.31 -18.32 -19.69
CA ASP A 124 -13.78 -19.70 -19.87
C ASP A 124 -13.19 -20.69 -18.83
N GLY A 125 -12.47 -20.18 -17.83
CA GLY A 125 -11.88 -20.95 -16.73
C GLY A 125 -10.52 -21.58 -17.06
N ARG A 126 -10.02 -21.47 -18.29
CA ARG A 126 -8.71 -22.04 -18.65
C ARG A 126 -7.56 -21.19 -18.13
N GLU A 127 -6.50 -21.84 -17.71
CA GLU A 127 -5.32 -21.17 -17.17
C GLU A 127 -4.49 -20.50 -18.28
N SER A 128 -4.32 -19.18 -18.15
CA SER A 128 -3.54 -18.34 -19.05
C SER A 128 -2.20 -17.92 -18.47
N GLY A 129 -1.92 -18.19 -17.19
CA GLY A 129 -0.68 -17.78 -16.56
C GLY A 129 -0.63 -18.05 -15.07
N TYR A 130 0.48 -17.63 -14.46
CA TYR A 130 0.74 -17.78 -13.04
C TYR A 130 1.41 -16.53 -12.47
N LEU A 131 1.37 -16.41 -11.15
CA LEU A 131 1.95 -15.36 -10.34
C LEU A 131 2.51 -15.99 -9.06
N GLU A 132 3.59 -15.44 -8.54
CA GLU A 132 4.15 -15.79 -7.24
C GLU A 132 4.31 -14.52 -6.41
N ARG A 133 4.06 -14.62 -5.10
CA ARG A 133 4.26 -13.52 -4.17
C ARG A 133 5.73 -13.12 -4.18
N VAL A 134 5.97 -11.82 -4.18
CA VAL A 134 7.30 -11.25 -4.07
C VAL A 134 7.34 -10.25 -2.92
N GLU A 135 8.46 -10.25 -2.22
CA GLU A 135 8.74 -9.27 -1.17
C GLU A 135 9.92 -8.43 -1.59
N ARG A 136 9.73 -7.11 -1.51
CA ARG A 136 10.77 -6.14 -1.85
C ARG A 136 11.48 -5.72 -0.59
N VAL A 137 12.80 -5.84 -0.62
CA VAL A 137 13.68 -5.46 0.47
C VAL A 137 14.65 -4.41 -0.06
N SER A 138 14.84 -3.33 0.71
CA SER A 138 15.87 -2.33 0.39
C SER A 138 17.26 -2.97 0.54
N PRO A 139 18.19 -2.77 -0.41
CA PRO A 139 19.58 -3.22 -0.26
C PRO A 139 20.29 -2.63 0.97
N THR A 140 19.78 -1.53 1.53
CA THR A 140 20.33 -0.87 2.72
C THR A 140 19.50 -1.12 3.98
N MET A 141 18.51 -2.01 3.95
CA MET A 141 17.72 -2.35 5.14
C MET A 141 18.64 -2.93 6.23
N GLY A 142 18.56 -2.39 7.44
CA GLY A 142 19.43 -2.72 8.56
C GLY A 142 20.89 -2.28 8.41
N ALA A 143 21.22 -1.46 7.40
CA ALA A 143 22.59 -1.00 7.23
C ALA A 143 23.05 -0.19 8.45
N PRO A 144 24.28 -0.43 8.96
CA PRO A 144 24.79 0.35 10.08
C PRO A 144 25.01 1.80 9.65
N ALA A 145 24.90 2.71 10.61
CA ALA A 145 25.26 4.10 10.39
C ALA A 145 26.73 4.17 9.91
N PRO A 146 27.02 4.87 8.80
CA PRO A 146 28.38 5.00 8.30
C PRO A 146 29.24 5.83 9.26
N GLN A 147 30.57 5.72 9.14
CA GLN A 147 31.49 6.49 9.98
C GLN A 147 31.20 7.99 9.90
N GLY A 148 31.07 8.63 11.07
CA GLY A 148 30.77 10.06 11.18
C GLY A 148 29.30 10.43 11.02
N ALA A 149 28.40 9.47 10.79
CA ALA A 149 26.96 9.73 10.81
C ALA A 149 26.47 10.03 12.22
N ILE A 150 25.48 10.93 12.29
CA ILE A 150 24.70 11.15 13.51
C ILE A 150 23.61 10.10 13.56
N VAL A 151 23.60 9.29 14.62
CA VAL A 151 22.57 8.27 14.83
C VAL A 151 21.38 8.94 15.49
N LEU A 152 20.32 9.17 14.71
CA LEU A 152 19.09 9.79 15.22
C LEU A 152 18.29 8.82 16.11
N PHE A 153 18.19 7.55 15.71
CA PHE A 153 17.51 6.50 16.46
C PHE A 153 18.09 5.13 16.10
N ASP A 154 18.35 4.29 17.12
CA ASP A 154 18.94 2.95 16.99
C ASP A 154 18.09 1.85 17.66
N GLY A 155 16.85 2.18 18.04
CA GLY A 155 15.97 1.31 18.81
C GLY A 155 16.10 1.46 20.34
N LYS A 156 16.99 2.33 20.83
CA LYS A 156 17.17 2.56 22.27
C LYS A 156 17.03 4.02 22.67
N ASN A 157 17.80 4.90 22.03
CA ASN A 157 17.85 6.31 22.42
C ASN A 157 17.12 7.19 21.39
N ALA A 158 16.19 8.02 21.88
CA ALA A 158 15.43 9.00 21.10
C ALA A 158 15.63 10.45 21.56
N ASP A 159 16.70 10.76 22.32
CA ASP A 159 16.99 12.09 22.88
C ASP A 159 17.17 13.18 21.80
N LEU A 160 17.49 12.78 20.56
CA LEU A 160 17.61 13.69 19.41
C LEU A 160 16.26 14.04 18.78
N PHE A 161 15.15 13.59 19.38
CA PHE A 161 13.78 13.83 18.94
C PHE A 161 12.96 14.52 20.04
N LYS A 162 12.14 15.50 19.64
CA LYS A 162 11.24 16.25 20.54
C LYS A 162 10.01 15.41 20.87
N ASP A 163 9.72 15.23 22.16
CA ASP A 163 8.52 14.50 22.63
C ASP A 163 8.39 13.09 22.02
N ALA A 164 9.53 12.43 21.79
CA ALA A 164 9.59 11.11 21.20
C ALA A 164 8.79 10.09 22.01
N LYS A 165 8.04 9.24 21.31
CA LYS A 165 7.29 8.14 21.90
C LYS A 165 7.74 6.83 21.28
N LEU A 166 7.93 5.83 22.12
CA LEU A 166 8.27 4.48 21.68
C LEU A 166 7.07 3.56 21.88
N THR A 167 6.93 2.58 21.00
CA THR A 167 6.07 1.42 21.22
C THR A 167 6.70 0.48 22.26
N ASP A 168 5.90 -0.44 22.80
CA ASP A 168 6.38 -1.44 23.77
C ASP A 168 7.48 -2.35 23.20
N ASP A 169 7.50 -2.56 21.88
CA ASP A 169 8.53 -3.30 21.15
C ASP A 169 9.71 -2.41 20.68
N GLY A 170 9.78 -1.15 21.11
CA GLY A 170 10.95 -0.28 20.93
C GLY A 170 11.03 0.43 19.58
N LEU A 171 9.92 0.61 18.86
CA LEU A 171 9.87 1.40 17.62
C LEU A 171 9.53 2.86 17.92
N LEU A 172 10.20 3.78 17.23
CA LEU A 172 9.88 5.22 17.30
C LEU A 172 8.56 5.51 16.59
N LEU A 173 7.61 6.10 17.30
CA LEU A 173 6.34 6.55 16.74
C LEU A 173 6.51 7.84 15.92
N ALA A 174 5.76 7.94 14.83
CA ALA A 174 5.68 9.15 14.03
C ALA A 174 5.05 10.33 14.80
N GLY A 175 5.24 11.56 14.30
CA GLY A 175 4.74 12.78 14.94
C GLY A 175 5.77 13.50 15.82
N THR A 176 7.05 13.23 15.59
CA THR A 176 8.18 13.88 16.27
C THR A 176 9.03 14.67 15.27
N GLU A 177 9.85 15.59 15.77
CA GLU A 177 10.84 16.35 15.00
C GLU A 177 12.22 16.20 15.66
N THR A 178 13.30 16.35 14.90
CA THR A 178 14.64 16.41 15.49
C THR A 178 14.81 17.64 16.37
N VAL A 179 15.59 17.51 17.44
CA VAL A 179 15.91 18.64 18.35
C VAL A 179 16.75 19.69 17.63
N HIS A 180 17.68 19.25 16.78
CA HIS A 180 18.56 20.12 16.02
C HIS A 180 18.09 20.28 14.57
N PRO A 181 18.30 21.47 13.96
CA PRO A 181 18.14 21.66 12.54
C PRO A 181 19.32 21.05 11.77
N TYR A 182 19.05 20.49 10.60
CA TYR A 182 20.07 19.99 9.67
C TYR A 182 19.94 20.70 8.33
N ALA A 183 21.07 21.18 7.80
CA ALA A 183 21.15 21.84 6.50
C ALA A 183 21.30 20.79 5.39
N ASP A 184 22.49 20.66 4.81
CA ASP A 184 22.77 19.61 3.82
C ASP A 184 23.02 18.28 4.54
N PHE A 185 22.27 17.25 4.18
CA PHE A 185 22.40 15.93 4.80
C PHE A 185 22.09 14.80 3.83
N ARG A 186 22.53 13.60 4.22
CA ARG A 186 22.01 12.33 3.71
C ARG A 186 21.28 11.65 4.85
N LEU A 187 20.02 11.27 4.62
CA LEU A 187 19.20 10.58 5.59
C LEU A 187 19.04 9.11 5.18
N HIS A 188 19.35 8.20 6.10
CA HIS A 188 18.90 6.82 6.05
C HIS A 188 17.80 6.67 7.11
N ALA A 189 16.65 6.16 6.71
CA ALA A 189 15.54 5.90 7.62
C ALA A 189 14.80 4.65 7.17
N GLU A 190 14.39 3.85 8.14
CA GLU A 190 13.55 2.69 7.94
C GLU A 190 12.24 2.93 8.66
N PHE A 191 11.14 2.55 8.03
CA PHE A 191 9.81 2.78 8.55
C PHE A 191 8.93 1.58 8.26
N ARG A 192 7.90 1.44 9.10
CA ARG A 192 6.91 0.40 9.00
C ARG A 192 5.53 1.03 9.05
N ILE A 193 4.71 0.72 8.06
CA ILE A 193 3.34 1.22 7.98
C ILE A 193 2.43 0.24 8.73
N PRO A 194 1.50 0.71 9.59
CA PRO A 194 0.53 -0.16 10.25
C PRO A 194 -0.41 -0.80 9.22
N TYR A 195 -0.87 -2.02 9.51
CA TYR A 195 -1.92 -2.64 8.71
C TYR A 195 -3.28 -2.11 9.15
N LYS A 196 -3.94 -1.37 8.25
CA LYS A 196 -5.27 -0.77 8.44
C LYS A 196 -6.20 -1.18 7.28
N PRO A 197 -6.72 -2.41 7.24
CA PRO A 197 -7.42 -2.94 6.08
C PRO A 197 -8.69 -2.17 5.71
N MET A 198 -9.41 -1.63 6.70
CA MET A 198 -10.68 -0.91 6.51
C MET A 198 -10.49 0.58 6.22
N ALA A 199 -9.32 1.14 6.51
CA ALA A 199 -9.00 2.54 6.21
C ALA A 199 -8.72 2.76 4.70
N ARG A 200 -8.90 4.00 4.23
CA ARG A 200 -8.71 4.39 2.83
C ARG A 200 -7.95 5.71 2.73
N GLY A 201 -7.35 5.95 1.56
CA GLY A 201 -6.67 7.19 1.24
C GLY A 201 -5.67 7.60 2.33
N GLN A 202 -5.76 8.86 2.76
CA GLN A 202 -4.87 9.45 3.77
C GLN A 202 -4.99 8.79 5.15
N GLY A 203 -6.11 8.12 5.47
CA GLY A 203 -6.30 7.45 6.76
C GLY A 203 -5.58 6.09 6.88
N ARG A 204 -5.05 5.55 5.77
CA ARG A 204 -4.44 4.22 5.71
C ARG A 204 -2.94 4.23 6.00
N GLY A 205 -2.57 4.81 7.15
CA GLY A 205 -1.19 4.85 7.63
C GLY A 205 -0.32 5.90 6.92
N ASN A 206 -0.89 7.06 6.58
CA ASN A 206 -0.13 8.16 6.00
C ASN A 206 0.83 8.78 7.02
N SER A 207 2.06 9.00 6.59
CA SER A 207 3.11 9.73 7.31
C SER A 207 4.13 10.26 6.30
N GLY A 208 5.17 10.96 6.76
CA GLY A 208 6.20 11.47 5.87
C GLY A 208 7.40 12.05 6.61
N PHE A 209 8.52 12.15 5.90
CA PHE A 209 9.70 12.89 6.32
C PHE A 209 9.61 14.31 5.79
N TYR A 210 9.45 15.28 6.69
CA TYR A 210 9.44 16.69 6.34
C TYR A 210 10.86 17.23 6.42
N LEU A 211 11.43 17.60 5.27
CA LEU A 211 12.81 18.05 5.20
C LEU A 211 12.88 19.55 5.46
N GLN A 212 13.59 19.93 6.52
CA GLN A 212 13.92 21.31 6.90
C GLN A 212 12.73 22.21 7.28
N SER A 213 11.52 21.65 7.39
CA SER A 213 10.30 22.36 7.85
C SER A 213 10.11 23.75 7.20
N ARG A 214 10.39 23.85 5.90
CA ARG A 214 10.38 25.09 5.11
C ARG A 214 9.34 25.07 4.00
#